data_AF-A0A3S4LH84-F1
#
_entry.id   AF-A0A3S4LH84-F1
#
_cell.length_a   1.000
_cell.length_b   1.000
_cell.length_c   1.000
_cell.angle_alpha   90.00
_cell.angle_beta   90.00
_cell.angle_gamma   90.00
#
_symmetry.space_group_name_H-M   'P 1'
#
loop_
_entity.id
_entity.type
_entity.pdbx_description
1 polymer ?
#
loop_
_entity_poly.entity_id
_entity_poly.type
_entity_poly.pdbx_seq_one_letter_code
_entity_poly.pdbx_strand_id
1 'polypeptide(L)'
;MEAYKKETGVSVKLVSDKEGPLMERLRAEGRNSPADLLLTVDAGNLWQAERMGLLKAVQSPVLDANIPAHLRDPARQWYGLSIRARTIFYNTQKVKPSQLSSYADLADPKWKGKLCLRTSKKVYNQSLVGMMLAETGLPRPSRWSRAGWAIWPPRRSPTTPRCWKPSPPASARSASPTPITTAG
;
A
#
# COMPACT_ATOMS: atom_id res chain seq x y z
N MET A 1 13.21 -18.08 -0.93
CA MET A 1 14.39 -18.06 -0.04
C MET A 1 15.20 -19.34 -0.22
N GLU A 2 14.61 -20.52 -0.05
CA GLU A 2 15.32 -21.80 -0.29
C GLU A 2 15.92 -21.96 -1.68
N ALA A 3 15.18 -21.59 -2.74
CA ALA A 3 15.71 -21.63 -4.11
C ALA A 3 16.96 -20.74 -4.28
N TYR A 4 16.92 -19.51 -3.75
CA TYR A 4 18.06 -18.59 -3.77
C TYR A 4 19.26 -19.14 -2.99
N LYS A 5 19.01 -19.74 -1.81
CA LYS A 5 20.06 -20.37 -1.01
C LYS A 5 20.69 -21.56 -1.74
N LYS A 6 19.90 -22.38 -2.42
CA LYS A 6 20.39 -23.53 -3.20
C LYS A 6 21.28 -23.09 -4.36
N GLU A 7 20.94 -21.98 -5.02
CA GLU A 7 21.67 -21.47 -6.18
C GLU A 7 22.93 -20.68 -5.80
N THR A 8 22.86 -19.88 -4.74
CA THR A 8 23.94 -18.93 -4.37
C THR A 8 24.76 -19.33 -3.15
N GLY A 9 24.26 -20.28 -2.34
CA GLY A 9 24.82 -20.61 -1.03
C GLY A 9 24.54 -19.57 0.07
N VAL A 10 23.93 -18.43 -0.26
CA VAL A 10 23.70 -17.33 0.68
C VAL A 10 22.48 -17.59 1.55
N SER A 11 22.65 -17.52 2.87
CA SER A 11 21.55 -17.66 3.82
C SER A 11 20.83 -16.32 4.02
N VAL A 12 19.50 -16.34 3.92
CA VAL A 12 18.66 -15.13 4.08
C VAL A 12 18.06 -15.10 5.49
N LYS A 13 18.35 -14.03 6.25
CA LYS A 13 17.70 -13.76 7.54
C LYS A 13 16.55 -12.78 7.35
N LEU A 14 15.32 -13.27 7.53
CA LEU A 14 14.13 -12.43 7.39
C LEU A 14 13.79 -11.74 8.72
N VAL A 15 13.62 -10.43 8.66
CA VAL A 15 12.99 -9.62 9.71
C VAL A 15 11.74 -9.00 9.12
N SER A 16 10.59 -9.32 9.72
CA SER A 16 9.28 -8.88 9.24
C SER A 16 8.60 -7.99 10.26
N ASP A 17 8.14 -6.82 9.82
CA ASP A 17 7.25 -5.93 10.57
C ASP A 17 6.46 -5.07 9.57
N LYS A 18 5.62 -4.15 10.06
CA LYS A 18 4.92 -3.16 9.25
C LYS A 18 5.92 -2.13 8.69
N GLU A 19 5.50 -1.46 7.63
CA GLU A 19 6.36 -0.59 6.83
C GLU A 19 6.93 0.57 7.67
N GLY A 20 6.10 1.21 8.50
CA GLY A 20 6.53 2.29 9.39
C GLY A 20 7.59 1.85 10.42
N PRO A 21 7.31 0.85 11.26
CA PRO A 21 8.29 0.29 12.20
C PRO A 21 9.60 -0.14 11.55
N LEU A 22 9.57 -0.79 10.37
CA LEU A 22 10.80 -1.18 9.66
C LEU A 22 11.63 0.04 9.24
N MET A 23 11.01 1.09 8.69
CA MET A 23 11.73 2.31 8.31
C MET A 23 12.32 3.04 9.53
N GLU A 24 11.56 3.14 10.63
CA GLU A 24 12.05 3.75 11.86
C GLU A 24 13.18 2.95 12.48
N ARG A 25 13.10 1.62 12.42
CA ARG A 25 14.17 0.73 12.86
C ARG A 25 15.44 0.94 12.04
N LEU A 26 15.36 0.95 10.71
CA LEU A 26 16.51 1.22 9.84
C LEU A 26 17.15 2.57 10.16
N ARG A 27 16.30 3.60 10.38
CA ARG A 27 16.76 4.94 10.76
C ARG A 27 17.46 4.94 12.11
N ALA A 28 16.92 4.22 13.10
CA ALA A 28 17.47 4.14 14.45
C ALA A 28 18.79 3.35 14.49
N GLU A 29 18.88 2.27 13.72
CA GLU A 29 20.11 1.46 13.60
C GLU A 29 21.22 2.21 12.82
N GLY A 30 20.83 3.05 11.86
CA GLY A 30 21.75 3.91 11.11
C GLY A 30 22.88 3.12 10.45
N ARG A 31 24.12 3.57 10.64
CA ARG A 31 25.32 2.93 10.05
C ARG A 31 25.60 1.52 10.60
N ASN A 32 25.01 1.17 11.74
CA ASN A 32 25.19 -0.13 12.39
C ASN A 32 24.05 -1.10 12.05
N SER A 33 23.15 -0.72 11.13
CA SER A 33 22.09 -1.61 10.71
C SER A 33 22.66 -2.86 10.04
N PRO A 34 22.23 -4.07 10.47
CA PRO A 34 22.58 -5.31 9.80
C PRO A 34 21.73 -5.54 8.53
N ALA A 35 20.92 -4.57 8.11
CA ALA A 35 20.00 -4.74 6.99
C ALA A 35 20.69 -4.50 5.65
N ASP A 36 20.72 -5.54 4.81
CA ASP A 36 21.22 -5.45 3.43
C ASP A 36 20.13 -5.03 2.43
N LEU A 37 18.88 -5.43 2.67
CA LEU A 37 17.75 -5.24 1.76
C LEU A 37 16.50 -4.79 2.52
N LEU A 38 15.88 -3.70 2.05
CA LEU A 38 14.53 -3.32 2.44
C LEU A 38 13.54 -3.80 1.37
N LEU A 39 12.71 -4.78 1.72
CA LEU A 39 11.59 -5.19 0.88
C LEU A 39 10.29 -4.63 1.45
N THR A 40 9.64 -3.75 0.69
CA THR A 40 8.36 -3.14 1.07
C THR A 40 7.36 -3.18 -0.09
N VAL A 41 6.12 -2.81 0.21
CA VAL A 41 5.06 -2.68 -0.78
C VAL A 41 4.79 -1.21 -1.04
N ASP A 42 4.37 -0.90 -2.28
CA ASP A 42 4.01 0.44 -2.75
C ASP A 42 5.19 1.39 -2.99
N ALA A 43 5.18 2.07 -4.14
CA ALA A 43 6.21 3.04 -4.52
C ALA A 43 6.26 4.26 -3.58
N GLY A 44 5.15 4.63 -2.94
CA GLY A 44 5.11 5.71 -1.97
C GLY A 44 5.95 5.42 -0.72
N ASN A 45 6.02 4.17 -0.28
CA ASN A 45 6.88 3.77 0.84
C ASN A 45 8.36 3.78 0.43
N LEU A 46 8.67 3.34 -0.81
CA LEU A 46 10.03 3.40 -1.35
C LEU A 46 10.51 4.85 -1.48
N TRP A 47 9.66 5.74 -2.00
CA TRP A 47 9.92 7.17 -2.05
C TRP A 47 10.14 7.77 -0.65
N GLN A 48 9.36 7.35 0.34
CA GLN A 48 9.59 7.79 1.72
C GLN A 48 10.94 7.33 2.27
N ALA A 49 11.32 6.06 2.04
CA ALA A 49 12.61 5.52 2.47
C ALA A 49 13.80 6.23 1.79
N GLU A 50 13.67 6.56 0.51
CA GLU A 50 14.60 7.39 -0.25
C GLU A 50 14.73 8.78 0.39
N ARG A 51 13.60 9.45 0.67
CA ARG A 51 13.55 10.77 1.31
C ARG A 51 14.15 10.80 2.71
N MET A 52 14.14 9.67 3.41
CA MET A 52 14.75 9.48 4.73
C MET A 52 16.25 9.13 4.64
N GLY A 53 16.81 8.97 3.44
CA GLY A 53 18.22 8.62 3.25
C GLY A 53 18.55 7.17 3.63
N LEU A 54 17.55 6.28 3.65
CA LEU A 54 17.72 4.88 4.07
C LEU A 54 18.21 3.96 2.94
N LEU A 55 18.20 4.46 1.70
CA LEU A 55 18.48 3.66 0.51
C LEU A 55 19.77 4.11 -0.16
N LYS A 56 20.51 3.15 -0.73
CA LYS A 56 21.72 3.40 -1.51
C LYS A 56 21.47 3.04 -2.98
N ALA A 57 22.02 3.82 -3.89
CA ALA A 57 21.98 3.52 -5.31
C ALA A 57 22.74 2.22 -5.62
N VAL A 58 22.12 1.35 -6.41
CA VAL A 58 22.73 0.11 -6.91
C VAL A 58 22.76 0.15 -8.43
N GLN A 59 23.94 -0.04 -9.02
CA GLN A 59 24.12 -0.13 -10.46
C GLN A 59 24.21 -1.61 -10.83
N SER A 60 23.25 -2.09 -11.61
CA SER A 60 23.22 -3.49 -12.07
C SER A 60 22.66 -3.56 -13.48
N PRO A 61 23.45 -4.02 -14.47
CA PRO A 61 22.97 -4.24 -15.83
C PRO A 61 21.77 -5.19 -15.87
N VAL A 62 21.75 -6.19 -14.98
CA VAL A 62 20.65 -7.16 -14.88
C VAL A 62 19.36 -6.49 -14.42
N LEU A 63 19.42 -5.57 -13.45
CA LEU A 63 18.24 -4.83 -12.99
C LEU A 63 17.77 -3.83 -14.05
N ASP A 64 18.69 -3.09 -14.66
CA ASP A 64 18.36 -2.09 -15.68
C ASP A 64 17.76 -2.73 -16.95
N ALA A 65 18.16 -3.96 -17.30
CA ALA A 65 17.60 -4.71 -18.43
C ALA A 65 16.24 -5.36 -18.12
N ASN A 66 16.03 -5.87 -16.90
CA ASN A 66 14.81 -6.60 -16.56
C ASN A 66 13.69 -5.71 -16.00
N ILE A 67 14.01 -4.50 -15.51
CA ILE A 67 13.06 -3.62 -14.84
C ILE A 67 12.83 -2.35 -15.67
N PRO A 68 11.63 -2.18 -16.24
CA PRO A 68 11.28 -0.98 -17.01
C PRO A 68 11.56 0.31 -16.24
N ALA A 69 12.00 1.35 -16.96
CA ALA A 69 12.39 2.63 -16.35
C ALA A 69 11.30 3.28 -15.46
N HIS A 70 10.03 3.08 -15.80
CA HIS A 70 8.89 3.62 -15.03
C HIS A 70 8.58 2.83 -13.74
N LEU A 71 9.27 1.71 -13.49
CA LEU A 71 9.11 0.86 -12.30
C LEU A 71 10.35 0.87 -11.39
N ARG A 72 11.29 1.78 -11.65
CA ARG A 72 12.50 1.94 -10.85
C ARG A 72 12.80 3.42 -10.63
N ASP A 73 13.58 3.69 -9.60
CA ASP A 73 14.05 5.03 -9.31
C ASP A 73 15.02 5.53 -10.41
N PRO A 74 14.87 6.76 -10.93
CA PRO A 74 15.88 7.39 -11.78
C PRO A 74 17.29 7.43 -11.15
N ALA A 75 17.39 7.60 -9.82
CA ALA A 75 18.65 7.56 -9.09
C ALA A 75 19.09 6.14 -8.68
N ARG A 76 18.34 5.10 -9.09
CA ARG A 76 18.62 3.67 -8.86
C ARG A 76 18.69 3.27 -7.37
N GLN A 77 18.01 3.99 -6.48
CA GLN A 77 17.93 3.68 -5.05
C GLN A 77 16.90 2.58 -4.74
N TRP A 78 15.93 2.35 -5.62
CA TRP A 78 14.95 1.27 -5.48
C TRP A 78 14.47 0.74 -6.83
N TYR A 79 13.98 -0.50 -6.80
CA TYR A 79 13.52 -1.24 -7.98
C TYR A 79 12.21 -1.98 -7.69
N GLY A 80 11.24 -1.88 -8.58
CA GLY A 80 9.96 -2.59 -8.50
C GLY A 80 10.08 -4.04 -8.96
N LEU A 81 9.85 -4.98 -8.04
CA LEU A 81 9.91 -6.43 -8.34
C LEU A 81 8.56 -7.04 -8.74
N SER A 82 7.46 -6.38 -8.40
CA SER A 82 6.11 -6.83 -8.74
C SER A 82 5.20 -5.65 -9.01
N ILE A 83 4.28 -5.84 -9.95
CA ILE A 83 3.28 -4.83 -10.32
C ILE A 83 1.94 -5.25 -9.73
N ARG A 84 1.19 -4.28 -9.22
CA ARG A 84 -0.18 -4.49 -8.75
C ARG A 84 -1.09 -3.47 -9.40
N ALA A 85 -2.07 -3.95 -10.16
CA ALA A 85 -3.13 -3.11 -10.69
C ALA A 85 -4.23 -2.93 -9.64
N ARG A 86 -4.67 -1.69 -9.43
CA ARG A 86 -5.74 -1.38 -8.49
C ARG A 86 -7.06 -1.16 -9.20
N THR A 87 -7.71 -2.22 -9.64
CA THR A 87 -8.90 -2.13 -10.48
C THR A 87 -10.18 -1.74 -9.73
N ILE A 88 -11.21 -1.38 -10.49
CA ILE A 88 -12.56 -1.16 -9.97
C ILE A 88 -13.26 -2.51 -9.86
N PHE A 89 -13.60 -2.89 -8.62
CA PHE A 89 -14.49 -4.02 -8.37
C PHE A 89 -15.92 -3.50 -8.24
N TYR A 90 -16.87 -4.15 -8.93
CA TYR A 90 -18.27 -3.77 -8.92
C TYR A 90 -19.18 -4.99 -8.78
N ASN A 91 -20.39 -4.76 -8.28
CA ASN A 91 -21.42 -5.78 -8.21
C ASN A 91 -22.11 -5.89 -9.58
N THR A 92 -21.95 -7.04 -10.25
CA THR A 92 -22.46 -7.31 -11.60
C THR A 92 -23.99 -7.28 -11.72
N GLN A 93 -24.73 -7.45 -10.61
CA GLN A 93 -26.19 -7.32 -10.59
C GLN A 93 -26.66 -5.86 -10.54
N LYS A 94 -25.81 -4.94 -10.08
CA LYS A 94 -26.18 -3.53 -9.81
C LYS A 94 -25.49 -2.53 -10.74
N VAL A 95 -24.35 -2.89 -11.31
CA VAL A 95 -23.54 -2.01 -12.15
C VAL A 95 -23.17 -2.75 -13.43
N LYS A 96 -23.43 -2.10 -14.57
CA LYS A 96 -23.02 -2.62 -15.89
C LYS A 96 -21.61 -2.11 -16.22
N PRO A 97 -20.77 -2.92 -16.90
CA PRO A 97 -19.42 -2.48 -17.31
C PRO A 97 -19.44 -1.16 -18.09
N SER A 98 -20.45 -0.93 -18.94
CA SER A 98 -20.61 0.30 -19.72
C SER A 98 -20.84 1.57 -18.91
N GLN A 99 -21.15 1.45 -17.62
CA GLN A 99 -21.30 2.59 -16.71
C GLN A 99 -19.95 3.01 -16.09
N LEU A 100 -18.93 2.17 -16.21
CA LEU A 100 -17.59 2.39 -15.67
C LEU A 100 -16.67 2.85 -16.80
N SER A 101 -15.89 3.90 -16.54
CA SER A 101 -14.88 4.38 -17.46
C SER A 101 -13.56 4.57 -16.74
N SER A 102 -13.33 5.74 -16.14
CA SER A 102 -12.08 6.12 -15.48
C SER A 102 -12.28 6.29 -13.97
N TYR A 103 -11.17 6.34 -13.22
CA TYR A 103 -11.22 6.71 -11.80
C TYR A 103 -11.81 8.11 -11.59
N ALA A 104 -11.64 9.01 -12.55
CA ALA A 104 -12.22 10.36 -12.52
C ALA A 104 -13.75 10.33 -12.59
N ASP A 105 -14.33 9.40 -13.36
CA ASP A 105 -15.80 9.23 -13.44
C ASP A 105 -16.39 8.79 -12.10
N LEU A 106 -15.63 8.12 -11.24
CA LEU A 106 -16.07 7.77 -9.89
C LEU A 106 -16.28 8.99 -8.97
N ALA A 107 -15.89 10.20 -9.39
CA ALA A 107 -16.25 11.44 -8.70
C ALA A 107 -17.62 12.00 -9.13
N ASP A 108 -18.30 11.37 -10.09
CA ASP A 108 -19.60 11.81 -10.56
C ASP A 108 -20.70 11.62 -9.49
N PRO A 109 -21.64 12.57 -9.33
CA PRO A 109 -22.76 12.45 -8.40
C PRO A 109 -23.56 11.14 -8.52
N LYS A 110 -23.60 10.50 -9.69
CA LYS A 110 -24.28 9.21 -9.90
C LYS A 110 -23.79 8.08 -8.99
N TRP A 111 -22.56 8.20 -8.48
CA TRP A 111 -21.91 7.24 -7.58
C TRP A 111 -22.05 7.57 -6.09
N LYS A 112 -22.70 8.68 -5.73
CA LYS A 112 -22.87 9.09 -4.32
C LYS A 112 -23.58 7.98 -3.52
N GLY A 113 -22.97 7.57 -2.40
CA GLY A 113 -23.49 6.50 -1.54
C GLY A 113 -23.30 5.07 -2.06
N LYS A 114 -22.70 4.88 -3.25
CA LYS A 114 -22.48 3.57 -3.88
C LYS A 114 -21.03 3.10 -3.82
N LEU A 115 -20.09 3.98 -3.49
CA LEU A 115 -18.67 3.68 -3.43
C LEU A 115 -18.27 3.14 -2.06
N CYS A 116 -17.41 2.13 -2.07
CA CYS A 116 -16.78 1.63 -0.85
C CYS A 116 -15.27 1.62 -1.02
N LEU A 117 -14.59 2.45 -0.23
CA LEU A 117 -13.14 2.62 -0.28
C LEU A 117 -12.54 2.35 1.10
N ARG A 118 -11.36 1.70 1.11
CA ARG A 118 -10.58 1.55 2.34
C ARG A 118 -10.12 2.93 2.83
N THR A 119 -9.81 3.03 4.12
CA THR A 119 -9.43 4.30 4.75
C THR A 119 -8.29 5.04 4.02
N SER A 120 -8.39 6.37 3.97
CA SER A 120 -7.45 7.27 3.30
C SER A 120 -6.00 7.21 3.83
N LYS A 121 -5.81 6.75 5.08
CA LYS A 121 -4.49 6.63 5.72
C LYS A 121 -3.60 5.53 5.15
N LYS A 122 -4.08 4.76 4.17
CA LYS A 122 -3.31 3.65 3.59
C LYS A 122 -2.58 4.13 2.34
N VAL A 123 -1.28 3.81 2.27
CA VAL A 123 -0.37 4.24 1.19
C VAL A 123 -0.96 3.98 -0.20
N TYR A 124 -1.64 2.86 -0.40
CA TYR A 124 -2.30 2.53 -1.67
C TYR A 124 -3.27 3.61 -2.18
N ASN A 125 -4.02 4.27 -1.27
CA ASN A 125 -4.92 5.37 -1.65
C ASN A 125 -4.13 6.65 -1.95
N GLN A 126 -3.05 6.89 -1.22
CA GLN A 126 -2.20 8.06 -1.42
C GLN A 126 -1.48 7.97 -2.75
N SER A 127 -0.92 6.80 -3.09
CA SER A 127 -0.26 6.54 -4.37
C SER A 127 -1.22 6.59 -5.55
N LEU A 128 -2.44 6.07 -5.39
CA LEU A 128 -3.49 6.22 -6.41
C LEU A 128 -3.82 7.70 -6.68
N VAL A 129 -3.97 8.50 -5.62
CA VAL A 129 -4.24 9.93 -5.81
C VAL A 129 -3.01 10.69 -6.31
N GLY A 130 -1.80 10.30 -5.90
CA GLY A 130 -0.55 10.84 -6.44
C GLY A 130 -0.44 10.62 -7.95
N MET A 131 -0.71 9.40 -8.41
CA MET A 131 -0.80 9.06 -9.83
C MET A 131 -1.85 9.91 -10.55
N MET A 132 -3.06 9.99 -9.99
CA MET A 132 -4.15 10.78 -10.59
C MET A 132 -3.81 12.28 -10.66
N LEU A 133 -3.13 12.84 -9.66
CA LEU A 133 -2.69 14.24 -9.67
C LEU A 133 -1.60 14.47 -10.73
N ALA A 134 -0.64 13.54 -10.85
CA ALA A 134 0.41 13.61 -11.86
C ALA A 134 -0.15 13.53 -13.28
N GLU A 135 -1.17 12.68 -13.50
CA GLU A 135 -1.78 12.46 -14.81
C GLU A 135 -2.77 13.56 -15.22
N THR A 136 -3.52 14.13 -14.26
CA THR A 136 -4.57 15.12 -14.57
C THR A 136 -4.17 16.57 -14.35
N GLY A 137 -3.02 16.84 -13.72
CA GLY A 137 -2.48 18.19 -13.51
C GLY A 137 -3.37 19.12 -12.67
N LEU A 138 -4.39 18.59 -11.98
CA LEU A 138 -5.39 19.41 -11.32
C LEU A 138 -4.87 20.07 -10.03
N PRO A 139 -5.08 21.40 -9.83
CA PRO A 139 -4.78 22.06 -8.56
C PRO A 139 -5.70 21.57 -7.43
N ARG A 140 -5.15 21.56 -6.21
CA ARG A 140 -5.87 21.16 -4.99
C ARG A 140 -6.78 22.32 -4.52
N PRO A 141 -8.04 22.09 -4.10
CA PRO A 141 -8.82 20.85 -4.14
C PRO A 141 -9.79 20.83 -5.33
N SER A 142 -9.47 20.01 -6.34
CA SER A 142 -10.34 19.74 -7.47
C SER A 142 -11.68 19.10 -7.04
N ARG A 143 -12.67 19.09 -7.94
CA ARG A 143 -14.03 18.51 -7.78
C ARG A 143 -14.01 17.13 -7.10
N TRP A 144 -12.94 16.37 -7.24
CA TRP A 144 -12.77 15.01 -6.70
C TRP A 144 -12.53 14.98 -5.19
N SER A 145 -11.80 15.98 -4.66
CA SER A 145 -11.62 16.16 -3.22
C SER A 145 -12.97 16.41 -2.52
N ARG A 146 -13.92 17.05 -3.22
CA ARG A 146 -15.28 17.32 -2.75
C ARG A 146 -16.23 16.13 -2.93
N ALA A 147 -16.00 15.27 -3.93
CA ALA A 147 -16.84 14.11 -4.23
C ALA A 147 -16.67 12.90 -3.27
N GLY A 148 -16.01 13.08 -2.13
CA GLY A 148 -15.84 12.01 -1.12
C GLY A 148 -14.58 11.16 -1.29
N TRP A 149 -13.71 11.49 -2.25
CA TRP A 149 -12.32 10.98 -2.30
C TRP A 149 -11.38 11.80 -1.38
N ALA A 150 -11.95 12.51 -0.40
CA ALA A 150 -11.21 13.31 0.54
C ALA A 150 -10.30 12.41 1.39
N ILE A 151 -9.01 12.45 1.06
CA ILE A 151 -7.92 11.99 1.92
C ILE A 151 -7.86 12.84 3.20
N TRP A 152 -8.51 14.00 3.19
CA TRP A 152 -8.74 14.82 4.37
C TRP A 152 -9.84 14.20 5.23
N PRO A 153 -9.63 13.99 6.54
CA PRO A 153 -10.65 13.38 7.37
C PRO A 153 -11.92 14.24 7.27
N PRO A 154 -13.05 13.72 6.76
CA PRO A 154 -14.31 14.37 7.04
C PRO A 154 -14.46 14.34 8.57
N ARG A 155 -14.94 15.43 9.18
CA ARG A 155 -15.43 15.39 10.57
C ARG A 155 -16.24 14.10 10.70
N ARG A 156 -15.87 13.24 11.66
CA ARG A 156 -16.47 11.91 11.85
C ARG A 156 -17.99 12.02 11.76
N SER A 157 -18.57 11.59 10.65
CA SER A 157 -20.00 11.35 10.54
C SER A 157 -20.23 9.85 10.80
N PRO A 158 -21.18 9.45 11.66
CA PRO A 158 -21.42 8.04 12.02
C PRO A 158 -21.86 7.14 10.85
N THR A 159 -22.07 7.70 9.67
CA THR A 159 -22.81 7.10 8.56
C THR A 159 -21.95 6.55 7.42
N THR A 160 -20.62 6.51 7.55
CA THR A 160 -19.76 5.93 6.49
C THR A 160 -20.05 4.43 6.35
N PRO A 161 -20.48 3.94 5.18
CA PRO A 161 -20.77 2.52 4.99
C PRO A 161 -19.53 1.69 5.30
N ARG A 162 -19.66 0.73 6.22
CA ARG A 162 -18.60 -0.24 6.50
C ARG A 162 -18.45 -1.10 5.25
N CYS A 163 -17.34 -0.96 4.52
CA CYS A 163 -16.99 -1.94 3.49
C CYS A 163 -16.94 -3.30 4.15
N TRP A 164 -17.75 -4.20 3.61
CA TRP A 164 -17.93 -5.60 3.98
C TRP A 164 -16.73 -6.12 4.79
N LYS A 165 -16.89 -6.21 6.11
CA LYS A 165 -16.00 -7.05 6.90
C LYS A 165 -16.49 -8.47 6.65
N PRO A 166 -15.69 -9.38 6.07
CA PRO A 166 -16.07 -10.78 6.09
C PRO A 166 -16.26 -11.17 7.56
N SER A 167 -17.45 -11.67 7.91
CA SER A 167 -17.70 -12.26 9.21
C SER A 167 -16.72 -13.42 9.41
N PRO A 168 -16.12 -13.59 10.58
CA PRO A 168 -15.33 -14.79 10.84
C PRO A 168 -16.23 -16.03 10.68
N PRO A 169 -15.69 -17.15 10.17
CA PRO A 169 -16.45 -18.39 10.08
C PRO A 169 -16.99 -18.78 11.46
N ALA A 170 -18.19 -19.35 11.49
CA ALA A 170 -18.96 -19.64 12.70
C ALA A 170 -18.27 -20.62 13.68
N SER A 171 -17.13 -21.21 13.31
CA SER A 171 -16.36 -22.15 14.14
C SER A 171 -15.44 -21.49 15.18
N ALA A 172 -15.31 -20.15 15.20
CA ALA A 172 -14.46 -19.45 16.18
C ALA A 172 -15.22 -18.88 17.39
N ARG A 173 -16.32 -19.53 17.80
CA ARG A 173 -17.10 -19.18 19.02
C ARG A 173 -17.11 -20.33 20.02
N SER A 174 -15.94 -20.66 20.57
CA SER A 174 -15.83 -21.29 21.89
C SER A 174 -14.36 -21.36 22.31
N ALA A 175 -13.87 -20.31 22.95
CA ALA A 175 -12.72 -20.38 23.84
C ALA A 175 -12.88 -19.26 24.86
N SER A 176 -13.64 -19.54 25.92
CA SER A 176 -13.68 -18.72 27.12
C SER A 176 -12.26 -18.71 27.73
N PRO A 177 -11.71 -17.55 28.14
CA PRO A 177 -10.40 -17.51 28.77
C PRO A 177 -10.53 -17.96 30.22
N THR A 178 -9.90 -19.08 30.57
CA THR A 178 -9.62 -19.44 31.97
C THR A 178 -8.61 -18.44 32.54
N PRO A 179 -8.84 -17.85 33.72
CA PRO A 179 -7.86 -16.98 34.35
C PRO A 179 -6.68 -17.80 34.89
N ILE A 180 -5.47 -17.42 34.51
CA ILE A 180 -4.23 -17.89 35.13
C ILE A 180 -4.03 -17.06 36.40
N THR A 181 -4.19 -17.69 37.56
CA THR A 181 -3.79 -17.13 38.86
C THR A 181 -2.30 -17.39 39.04
N THR A 182 -1.53 -16.32 39.28
CA THR A 182 -0.14 -16.38 39.75
C THR A 182 -0.08 -16.19 41.27
N ALA A 183 0.93 -16.84 41.87
CA ALA A 183 1.55 -16.63 43.19
C ALA A 183 1.16 -17.60 44.32
N GLY A 184 2.20 -18.25 44.85
CA GLY A 184 2.25 -19.24 45.94
C GLY A 184 3.52 -20.04 45.81
#